data_AF-A0AAV0I4B9-F1
#
_entry.id   AF-A0AAV0I4B9-F1
#
_cell.length_a   1.000
_cell.length_b   1.000
_cell.length_c   1.000
_cell.angle_alpha   90.00
_cell.angle_beta   90.00
_cell.angle_gamma   90.00
#
_symmetry.space_group_name_H-M   'P 1'
#
loop_
_entity.id
_entity.type
_entity.pdbx_description
1 polymer ?
#
loop_
_entity_poly.entity_id
_entity_poly.type
_entity_poly.pdbx_seq_one_letter_code
_entity_poly.pdbx_strand_id
1 'polypeptide(L)'
;MRVSEKCDVYSFGVVALEVIRGSHLGELVLSLASSTEEEEEAGAAVVSLDDLLDRRLARPVPGFRQELENVVRIAALCLNVDPQFRPEMRLVYEMLSKGHKRKVTRGMQ
;
A
#
# COMPACT_ATOMS: atom_id res chain seq x y z
N MET A 1 5.51 5.37 21.72
CA MET A 1 4.91 4.29 20.88
C MET A 1 4.51 3.14 21.82
N ARG A 2 3.26 2.68 21.78
CA ARG A 2 2.81 1.51 22.56
C ARG A 2 3.05 0.25 21.72
N VAL A 3 3.65 -0.78 22.30
CA VAL A 3 3.84 -2.08 21.63
C VAL A 3 2.48 -2.78 21.53
N SER A 4 2.07 -3.12 20.31
CA SER A 4 0.85 -3.88 20.00
C SER A 4 0.92 -4.42 18.58
N GLU A 5 0.04 -5.34 18.20
CA GLU A 5 -0.04 -5.85 16.81
C GLU A 5 -0.20 -4.72 15.76
N LYS A 6 -0.74 -3.56 16.18
CA LYS A 6 -0.89 -2.37 15.32
C LYS A 6 0.45 -1.71 14.96
N CYS A 7 1.54 -1.92 15.71
CA CYS A 7 2.86 -1.45 15.30
C CYS A 7 3.43 -2.30 14.16
N ASP A 8 3.10 -3.59 14.13
CA ASP A 8 3.47 -4.47 13.03
C ASP A 8 2.67 -4.13 11.76
N VAL A 9 1.39 -3.76 11.90
CA VAL A 9 0.56 -3.25 10.79
C VAL A 9 1.17 -1.98 10.19
N TYR A 10 1.58 -1.02 11.03
CA TYR A 10 2.24 0.20 10.55
C TYR A 10 3.55 -0.12 9.81
N SER A 11 4.39 -0.95 10.42
CA SER A 11 5.68 -1.35 9.83
C SER A 11 5.50 -2.09 8.50
N PHE A 12 4.46 -2.92 8.39
CA PHE A 12 4.06 -3.53 7.12
C PHE A 12 3.71 -2.49 6.05
N GLY A 13 2.91 -1.48 6.41
CA GLY A 13 2.56 -0.39 5.48
C GLY A 13 3.78 0.32 4.91
N VAL A 14 4.79 0.59 5.76
CA VAL A 14 6.07 1.18 5.33
C VAL A 14 6.77 0.24 4.34
N VAL A 15 6.99 -1.01 4.74
CA VAL A 15 7.71 -2.00 3.91
C VAL A 15 6.99 -2.23 2.57
N ALA A 16 5.66 -2.26 2.54
CA ALA A 16 4.89 -2.44 1.31
C ALA A 16 5.17 -1.32 0.30
N LEU A 17 5.18 -0.06 0.74
CA LEU A 17 5.50 1.07 -0.13
C LEU A 17 6.97 1.08 -0.55
N GLU A 18 7.90 0.69 0.33
CA GLU A 18 9.32 0.58 0.01
C GLU A 18 9.60 -0.49 -1.04
N VAL A 19 8.87 -1.61 -0.98
CA VAL A 19 8.95 -2.67 -2.00
C VAL A 19 8.47 -2.17 -3.35
N ILE A 20 7.35 -1.41 -3.41
CA ILE A 20 6.86 -0.81 -4.66
C ILE A 20 7.88 0.18 -5.24
N ARG A 21 8.53 0.96 -4.37
CA ARG A 21 9.56 1.92 -4.76
C ARG A 21 10.91 1.29 -5.09
N GLY A 22 11.19 0.10 -4.56
CA GLY A 22 12.49 -0.55 -4.64
C GLY A 22 13.60 0.20 -3.90
N SER A 23 13.25 1.12 -2.99
CA SER A 23 14.20 1.87 -2.15
C SER A 23 13.53 2.38 -0.87
N HIS A 24 14.34 2.67 0.14
CA HIS A 24 13.89 3.21 1.42
C HIS A 24 13.19 4.56 1.22
N LEU A 25 12.00 4.71 1.79
CA LEU A 25 11.21 5.95 1.66
C LEU A 25 11.71 7.08 2.58
N GLY A 26 12.57 6.78 3.56
CA GLY A 26 13.15 7.77 4.46
C GLY A 26 12.06 8.62 5.14
N GLU A 27 12.29 9.93 5.25
CA GLU A 27 11.36 10.90 5.85
C GLU A 27 10.03 11.07 5.07
N LEU A 28 9.90 10.58 3.82
CA LEU A 28 8.65 10.69 3.05
C LEU A 28 7.49 9.91 3.70
N VAL A 29 7.79 8.88 4.50
CA VAL A 29 6.78 8.14 5.26
C VAL A 29 6.02 9.04 6.23
N LEU A 30 6.68 10.05 6.81
CA LEU A 30 6.04 10.98 7.74
C LEU A 30 5.04 11.89 7.04
N SER A 31 5.30 12.31 5.80
CA SER A 31 4.33 13.07 4.99
C SER A 31 3.14 12.24 4.54
N LEU A 32 3.34 10.93 4.29
CA LEU A 32 2.25 9.99 3.98
C LEU A 32 1.42 9.65 5.21
N ALA A 33 2.03 9.64 6.40
CA ALA A 33 1.35 9.38 7.65
C ALA A 33 0.60 10.60 8.19
N SER A 34 0.97 11.84 7.82
CA SER A 34 0.36 13.06 8.35
C SER A 34 -0.99 13.43 7.72
N SER A 35 -1.49 12.65 6.77
CA SER A 35 -2.75 12.92 6.08
C SER A 35 -3.92 12.88 7.05
N THR A 36 -4.66 13.98 7.13
CA THR A 36 -5.84 14.10 8.00
C THR A 36 -7.06 13.47 7.34
N GLU A 37 -8.10 13.20 8.13
CA GLU A 37 -9.38 12.63 7.67
C GLU A 37 -10.02 13.45 6.52
N GLU A 38 -9.75 14.76 6.46
CA GLU A 38 -10.20 15.67 5.39
C GLU A 38 -9.43 15.47 4.06
N GLU A 39 -8.16 15.05 4.11
CA GLU A 39 -7.33 14.75 2.93
C GLU A 39 -7.57 13.34 2.39
N GLU A 40 -8.05 12.41 3.23
CA GLU A 40 -8.52 11.08 2.80
C GLU A 40 -9.83 11.16 1.99
N GLU A 41 -10.75 12.07 2.35
CA GLU A 41 -11.97 12.35 1.57
C GLU A 41 -11.67 13.08 0.25
N ALA A 42 -10.65 13.95 0.23
CA ALA A 42 -10.23 14.69 -0.97
C ALA A 42 -9.23 13.91 -1.87
N GLY A 43 -8.75 12.74 -1.44
CA GLY A 43 -7.73 11.95 -2.15
C GLY A 43 -6.37 12.64 -2.30
N ALA A 44 -6.09 13.65 -1.46
CA ALA A 44 -5.11 14.68 -1.76
C ALA A 44 -3.68 14.42 -1.23
N ALA A 45 -3.47 13.41 -0.38
CA ALA A 45 -2.15 13.12 0.19
C ALA A 45 -1.61 11.72 -0.13
N VAL A 46 -2.20 11.03 -1.11
CA VAL A 46 -1.58 9.84 -1.69
C VAL A 46 -0.56 10.32 -2.72
N VAL A 47 0.73 10.21 -2.38
CA VAL A 47 1.84 10.31 -3.35
C VAL A 47 1.41 9.59 -4.63
N SER A 48 1.47 10.29 -5.78
CA SER A 48 1.08 9.71 -7.07
C SER A 48 1.77 8.36 -7.25
N LEU A 49 1.04 7.35 -7.74
CA LEU A 49 1.65 6.04 -7.99
C LEU A 49 2.92 6.19 -8.84
N ASP A 50 2.93 7.07 -9.83
CA ASP A 50 4.08 7.30 -10.71
C ASP A 50 5.33 7.83 -9.96
N ASP A 51 5.15 8.54 -8.85
CA ASP A 51 6.24 9.00 -7.98
C ASP A 51 6.74 7.90 -7.03
N LEU A 52 5.89 6.89 -6.78
CA LEU A 52 6.21 5.74 -5.95
C LEU A 52 6.87 4.60 -6.73
N LEU A 53 6.62 4.44 -8.03
CA LEU A 53 7.15 3.32 -8.83
C LEU A 53 8.69 3.28 -8.84
N ASP A 54 9.27 2.09 -8.70
CA ASP A 54 10.70 1.87 -8.95
C ASP A 54 11.06 2.20 -10.41
N ARG A 55 11.79 3.30 -10.60
CA ARG A 55 12.21 3.81 -11.92
C ARG A 55 13.18 2.87 -12.65
N ARG A 56 13.76 1.88 -11.97
CA ARG A 56 14.63 0.86 -12.58
C ARG A 56 13.82 -0.24 -13.28
N LEU A 57 12.53 -0.34 -12.99
CA LEU A 57 11.63 -1.31 -13.62
C LEU A 57 10.91 -0.70 -14.82
N ALA A 58 10.46 -1.57 -15.74
CA ALA A 58 9.60 -1.15 -16.84
C ALA A 58 8.26 -0.64 -16.29
N ARG A 59 7.63 0.31 -17.00
CA ARG A 59 6.30 0.80 -16.62
C ARG A 59 5.30 -0.35 -16.56
N PRO A 60 4.44 -0.40 -15.52
CA PRO A 60 3.46 -1.46 -15.37
C PRO A 60 2.43 -1.43 -16.50
N VAL A 61 2.01 -2.61 -16.97
CA VAL A 61 0.87 -2.73 -17.88
C VAL A 61 -0.42 -2.31 -17.16
N PRO A 62 -1.46 -1.82 -17.88
CA PRO A 62 -2.63 -1.22 -17.24
C PRO A 62 -3.30 -2.07 -16.14
N GLY A 63 -3.41 -3.39 -16.33
CA GLY A 63 -3.98 -4.29 -15.32
C GLY A 63 -3.15 -4.37 -14.04
N PHE A 64 -1.82 -4.37 -14.17
CA PHE A 64 -0.91 -4.40 -13.04
C PHE A 64 -0.83 -3.04 -12.32
N ARG A 65 -1.01 -1.93 -13.06
CA ARG A 65 -1.10 -0.59 -12.47
C ARG A 65 -2.26 -0.50 -11.47
N GLN A 66 -3.42 -1.05 -11.82
CA GLN A 66 -4.57 -1.05 -10.91
C GLN A 66 -4.35 -1.94 -9.67
N GLU A 67 -3.65 -3.06 -9.82
CA GLU A 67 -3.24 -3.87 -8.67
C GLU A 67 -2.29 -3.10 -7.74
N LEU A 68 -1.31 -2.38 -8.30
CA LEU A 68 -0.41 -1.53 -7.53
C LEU A 68 -1.13 -0.39 -6.81
N GLU A 69 -2.08 0.30 -7.46
CA GLU A 69 -2.90 1.34 -6.81
C GLU A 69 -3.65 0.78 -5.60
N ASN A 70 -4.18 -0.43 -5.70
CA ASN A 70 -4.84 -1.09 -4.57
C ASN A 70 -3.86 -1.39 -3.43
N VAL A 71 -2.65 -1.88 -3.73
CA VAL A 71 -1.63 -2.12 -2.69
C VAL A 71 -1.23 -0.81 -2.01
N VAL A 72 -1.04 0.28 -2.76
CA VAL A 72 -0.74 1.60 -2.21
C VAL A 72 -1.85 2.07 -1.28
N ARG A 73 -3.11 1.94 -1.69
CA ARG A 73 -4.27 2.30 -0.85
C ARG A 73 -4.30 1.48 0.45
N ILE A 74 -4.06 0.17 0.38
CA ILE A 74 -4.04 -0.70 1.56
C ILE A 74 -2.89 -0.31 2.50
N ALA A 75 -1.71 -0.02 1.94
CA ALA A 75 -0.56 0.42 2.72
C ALA A 75 -0.82 1.77 3.41
N ALA A 76 -1.49 2.72 2.74
CA ALA A 76 -1.88 4.00 3.33
C ALA A 76 -2.79 3.80 4.57
N LEU A 77 -3.79 2.91 4.49
CA LEU A 77 -4.64 2.56 5.64
C LEU A 77 -3.82 1.99 6.82
N CYS A 78 -2.75 1.24 6.53
CA CYS A 78 -1.86 0.69 7.55
C CYS A 78 -1.01 1.76 8.24
N LEU A 79 -0.75 2.89 7.56
CA LEU A 79 0.10 3.98 8.02
C LEU A 79 -0.63 5.06 8.84
N ASN A 80 -1.92 4.88 9.13
CA ASN A 80 -2.67 5.85 9.92
C ASN A 80 -1.97 6.15 11.26
N VAL A 81 -1.87 7.44 11.64
CA VAL A 81 -1.20 7.87 12.87
C VAL A 81 -1.85 7.24 14.10
N ASP A 82 -3.18 7.15 14.10
CA ASP A 82 -3.94 6.52 15.17
C ASP A 82 -3.98 4.99 14.98
N PRO A 83 -3.41 4.20 15.91
CA PRO A 83 -3.47 2.75 15.86
C PRO A 83 -4.89 2.16 15.82
N GLN A 84 -5.92 2.89 16.25
CA GLN A 84 -7.31 2.43 16.24
C GLN A 84 -7.92 2.38 14.82
N PHE A 85 -7.48 3.28 13.93
CA PHE A 85 -7.95 3.32 12.55
C PHE A 85 -7.17 2.40 11.61
N ARG A 86 -6.00 1.90 12.04
CA ARG A 86 -5.28 0.87 11.29
C ARG A 86 -6.13 -0.41 11.20
N PRO A 87 -6.17 -1.10 10.05
CA PRO A 87 -6.87 -2.37 9.92
C PRO A 87 -6.23 -3.48 10.77
N GLU A 88 -6.96 -4.59 10.95
CA GLU A 88 -6.35 -5.83 11.43
C GLU A 88 -5.54 -6.49 10.31
N MET A 89 -4.41 -7.13 10.64
CA MET A 89 -3.55 -7.75 9.62
C MET A 89 -4.30 -8.82 8.80
N ARG A 90 -5.27 -9.53 9.39
CA ARG A 90 -6.16 -10.45 8.66
C ARG A 90 -6.93 -9.75 7.52
N LEU A 91 -7.40 -8.53 7.77
CA LEU A 91 -8.16 -7.76 6.79
C LEU A 91 -7.23 -7.25 5.69
N VAL A 92 -6.01 -6.82 6.05
CA VAL A 92 -4.95 -6.47 5.09
C VAL A 92 -4.69 -7.64 4.14
N TYR A 93 -4.49 -8.84 4.68
CA TYR A 93 -4.33 -10.06 3.88
C TYR A 93 -5.51 -10.33 2.94
N GLU A 94 -6.74 -10.24 3.44
CA GLU A 94 -7.94 -10.44 2.62
C GLU A 94 -8.06 -9.40 1.49
N MET A 95 -7.77 -8.13 1.76
CA MET A 95 -7.78 -7.07 0.75
C MET A 95 -6.76 -7.32 -0.36
N LEU A 96 -5.53 -7.73 0.00
CA LEU A 96 -4.48 -8.08 -0.96
C LEU A 96 -4.82 -9.34 -1.77
N SER A 97 -5.51 -10.30 -1.15
CA SER A 97 -5.88 -11.56 -1.79
C SER A 97 -6.99 -11.40 -2.84
N LYS A 98 -7.84 -10.38 -2.73
CA LYS A 98 -8.97 -10.15 -3.65
C LYS A 98 -8.56 -9.73 -5.08
N GLY A 99 -7.34 -9.23 -5.28
CA GLY A 99 -6.79 -8.91 -6.61
C GLY A 99 -6.44 -10.14 -7.46
N HIS A 100 -6.29 -11.30 -6.84
CA HIS A 100 -5.85 -12.53 -7.50
C HIS A 100 -7.02 -13.29 -8.13
N LYS A 101 -7.65 -12.76 -9.20
CA LYS A 101 -8.32 -13.65 -10.15
C LYS A 101 -7.24 -14.35 -10.96
N ARG A 102 -6.68 -15.44 -10.42
CA ARG A 102 -5.85 -16.36 -11.20
C ARG A 102 -6.70 -16.81 -12.39
N LYS A 103 -6.49 -16.24 -13.58
CA LYS A 103 -6.79 -16.94 -14.81
C LYS A 103 -5.79 -18.08 -14.86
N VAL A 104 -6.12 -19.19 -14.19
CA VAL A 104 -5.52 -20.47 -14.54
C VAL A 104 -5.96 -20.73 -15.96
N THR A 105 -5.15 -20.32 -16.93
CA THR A 105 -5.21 -20.87 -18.26
C THR A 105 -4.94 -22.36 -18.09
N ARG A 106 -6.00 -23.16 -17.99
CA ARG A 106 -5.93 -24.59 -18.26
C ARG A 106 -5.31 -24.67 -19.64
N GLY A 107 -4.06 -25.13 -19.70
CA GLY A 107 -3.37 -25.39 -20.95
C GLY A 107 -4.27 -26.27 -21.80
N MET A 108 -4.56 -25.82 -23.00
CA MET A 108 -4.91 -26.72 -24.09
C MET A 108 -3.62 -27.43 -24.48
N GLN A 109 -3.49 -28.69 -24.09
CA GLN A 109 -2.80 -29.75 -24.80
C GLN A 109 -3.43 -31.07 -24.39
#